data_AF-A0AAE4VAR1-F1
#
_entry.id   AF-A0AAE4VAR1-F1
#
_cell.length_a   1.000
_cell.length_b   1.000
_cell.length_c   1.000
_cell.angle_alpha   90.00
_cell.angle_beta   90.00
_cell.angle_gamma   90.00
#
_symmetry.space_group_name_H-M   'P 1'
#
loop_
_entity.id
_entity.type
_entity.pdbx_description
1 polymer ?
#
loop_
_entity_poly.entity_id
_entity_poly.type
_entity_poly.pdbx_seq_one_letter_code
_entity_poly.pdbx_strand_id
1 'polypeptide(L)'
;MNRAVALRIAACGLMGLGAALLIAALLLTTYTKGKIAKIPLNLDTSLVSDGTATAFDPESLVAEKFSVDRNVPVALQQQVSVESPSNAEVVTLQVGSTLRRTDRQKDSGLLLAMVDTVTMNRSTALAVSSDNNPGGALQKPRAIEDEKPPTNVALPHEGLTYRFPFDTEKKTYPFFDPIAQKAFDANYDGEEDVNGLTTYRFIQNVGYDSNGKLADPVKYSSLYEDDADSSVTASAAMWGVPGEPDERITMDRFYAAQRTFWVDPVSGTIVKAQDHGYQYYARDKLKPEVTYVDYKVTYNEETVESQVAAAQDERDRVSLWTRVLPITFTALGLLALVGGAVVGSFAIRAEATLIDPGLDTADHGFFNTQGFQVPGAEAKTEKLPAQRPSDLPPDR
;
A
#
# COMPACT_ATOMS: atom_id res chain seq x y z
N MET A 1 7.92 10.43 -55.46
CA MET A 1 7.77 11.31 -54.29
C MET A 1 8.98 12.25 -54.24
N ASN A 2 8.77 13.57 -54.21
CA ASN A 2 9.87 14.54 -54.21
C ASN A 2 10.59 14.53 -52.84
N ARG A 3 11.93 14.62 -52.81
CA ARG A 3 12.73 14.50 -51.56
C ARG A 3 12.31 15.54 -50.51
N ALA A 4 11.92 16.75 -50.93
CA ALA A 4 11.41 17.80 -50.05
C ALA A 4 10.08 17.42 -49.37
N VAL A 5 9.17 16.77 -50.09
CA VAL A 5 7.88 16.28 -49.54
C VAL A 5 8.11 15.16 -48.53
N ALA A 6 9.04 14.24 -48.83
CA ALA A 6 9.41 13.17 -47.91
C ALA A 6 10.01 13.71 -46.59
N LEU A 7 10.90 14.71 -46.68
CA LEU A 7 11.50 15.36 -45.50
C LEU A 7 10.45 16.10 -44.64
N ARG A 8 9.43 16.72 -45.25
CA ARG A 8 8.32 17.35 -44.52
C ARG A 8 7.47 16.34 -43.76
N ILE A 9 7.08 15.25 -44.42
CA ILE A 9 6.30 14.19 -43.78
C ILE A 9 7.10 13.60 -42.60
N ALA A 10 8.40 13.37 -42.78
CA ALA A 10 9.29 12.90 -41.72
C ALA A 10 9.40 13.92 -40.56
N ALA A 11 9.58 15.21 -40.86
CA ALA A 11 9.63 16.27 -39.85
C ALA A 11 8.33 16.37 -39.04
N CYS A 12 7.17 16.37 -39.70
CA CYS A 12 5.88 16.38 -39.04
C CYS A 12 5.63 15.12 -38.20
N GLY A 13 6.03 13.95 -38.70
CA GLY A 13 5.94 12.69 -37.95
C GLY A 13 6.80 12.72 -36.68
N LEU A 14 8.04 13.19 -36.77
CA LEU A 14 8.94 13.32 -35.63
C LEU A 14 8.43 14.34 -34.60
N MET A 15 7.92 15.49 -35.05
CA MET A 15 7.36 16.50 -34.15
C MET A 15 6.08 16.00 -33.47
N GLY A 16 5.20 15.32 -34.21
CA GLY A 16 3.97 14.72 -33.66
C GLY A 16 4.27 13.65 -32.62
N LEU A 17 5.23 12.76 -32.90
CA LEU A 17 5.69 11.76 -31.93
C LEU A 17 6.32 12.42 -30.70
N GLY A 18 7.15 13.45 -30.91
CA GLY A 18 7.78 14.19 -29.81
C GLY A 18 6.76 14.82 -28.87
N ALA A 19 5.75 15.50 -29.42
CA ALA A 19 4.65 16.07 -28.65
C ALA A 19 3.84 14.98 -27.91
N ALA A 20 3.52 13.86 -28.57
CA ALA A 20 2.79 12.75 -27.96
C ALA A 20 3.56 12.13 -26.78
N LEU A 21 4.87 11.93 -26.91
CA LEU A 21 5.72 11.40 -25.85
C LEU A 21 5.80 12.36 -24.65
N LEU A 22 5.87 13.68 -24.89
CA LEU A 22 5.86 14.67 -23.81
C LEU A 22 4.51 14.71 -23.07
N ILE A 23 3.40 14.62 -23.81
CA ILE A 23 2.05 14.51 -23.21
C ILE A 23 1.96 13.22 -22.39
N ALA A 24 2.42 12.08 -22.92
CA ALA A 24 2.45 10.82 -22.19
C ALA A 24 3.30 10.91 -20.91
N ALA A 25 4.48 11.53 -20.96
CA ALA A 25 5.32 11.76 -19.79
C ALA A 25 4.62 12.61 -18.72
N LEU A 26 3.90 13.66 -19.13
CA LEU A 26 3.14 14.52 -18.21
C LEU A 26 1.97 13.77 -17.56
N LEU A 27 1.24 12.96 -18.33
CA LEU A 27 0.16 12.13 -17.80
C LEU A 27 0.72 11.09 -16.81
N LEU A 28 1.85 10.48 -17.13
CA LEU A 28 2.49 9.49 -16.26
C LEU A 28 2.92 10.08 -14.91
N THR A 29 3.48 11.29 -14.89
CA THR A 29 3.92 11.94 -13.64
C THR A 29 2.76 12.41 -12.77
N THR A 30 1.68 12.90 -13.38
CA THR A 30 0.57 13.54 -12.64
C THR A 30 -0.53 12.56 -12.25
N TYR A 31 -0.78 11.51 -13.03
CA TYR A 31 -1.93 10.62 -12.84
C TYR A 31 -1.57 9.23 -12.30
N THR A 32 -0.39 8.70 -12.62
CA THR A 32 -0.11 7.27 -12.46
C THR A 32 0.22 6.86 -11.02
N LYS A 33 0.83 7.73 -10.20
CA LYS A 33 1.27 7.37 -8.84
C LYS A 33 0.13 6.78 -8.00
N GLY A 34 -0.99 7.51 -7.88
CA GLY A 34 -2.15 7.06 -7.10
C GLY A 34 -2.89 5.84 -7.68
N LYS A 35 -2.57 5.41 -8.91
CA LYS A 35 -3.13 4.21 -9.54
C LYS A 35 -2.23 2.99 -9.39
N ILE A 36 -0.92 3.18 -9.23
CA ILE A 36 0.07 2.11 -9.13
C ILE A 36 0.48 1.83 -7.69
N ALA A 37 0.61 2.85 -6.84
CA ALA A 37 0.90 2.70 -5.42
C ALA A 37 -0.36 2.22 -4.67
N LYS A 38 -0.70 0.96 -4.90
CA LYS A 38 -1.88 0.28 -4.35
C LYS A 38 -1.52 -1.15 -3.97
N ILE A 39 -2.07 -1.61 -2.85
CA ILE A 39 -1.93 -3.00 -2.41
C ILE A 39 -2.30 -3.95 -3.57
N PRO A 40 -1.46 -4.95 -3.90
CA PRO A 40 -1.73 -5.89 -4.96
C PRO A 40 -3.00 -6.72 -4.71
N LEU A 41 -3.63 -7.22 -5.79
CA LEU A 41 -4.82 -8.08 -5.72
C LEU A 41 -4.50 -9.58 -5.80
N ASN A 42 -3.22 -9.91 -5.84
CA ASN A 42 -2.70 -11.26 -6.04
C ASN A 42 -1.70 -11.61 -4.94
N LEU A 43 -1.90 -11.09 -3.73
CA LEU A 43 -1.11 -11.47 -2.57
C LEU A 43 -1.46 -12.90 -2.19
N ASP A 44 -0.42 -13.74 -2.17
CA ASP A 44 -0.45 -15.10 -1.64
C ASP A 44 0.95 -15.34 -1.05
N THR A 45 1.06 -15.24 0.27
CA THR A 45 2.37 -15.33 0.95
C THR A 45 2.27 -16.09 2.25
N SER A 46 3.34 -16.84 2.56
CA SER A 46 3.52 -17.54 3.81
C SER A 46 4.64 -16.86 4.59
N LEU A 47 4.34 -16.43 5.80
CA LEU A 47 5.27 -15.75 6.69
C LEU A 47 5.57 -16.67 7.87
N VAL A 48 6.84 -16.95 8.11
CA VAL A 48 7.26 -17.86 9.19
C VAL A 48 8.18 -17.11 10.15
N SER A 49 7.83 -17.17 11.43
CA SER A 49 8.64 -16.64 12.52
C SER A 49 9.04 -17.77 13.44
N ASP A 50 10.32 -17.81 13.81
CA ASP A 50 10.87 -18.83 14.71
C ASP A 50 11.26 -18.20 16.05
N GLY A 51 11.20 -18.99 17.11
CA GLY A 51 11.58 -18.54 18.44
C GLY A 51 11.34 -19.57 19.54
N THR A 52 11.17 -19.08 20.76
CA THR A 52 10.97 -19.90 21.95
C THR A 52 9.80 -19.40 22.78
N ALA A 53 9.17 -20.30 23.52
CA ALA A 53 8.09 -19.98 24.44
C ALA A 53 8.22 -20.65 25.80
N THR A 54 7.53 -20.08 26.79
CA THR A 54 6.99 -20.81 27.93
C THR A 54 5.54 -21.12 27.62
N ALA A 55 5.16 -22.38 27.50
CA ALA A 55 3.86 -22.78 26.97
C ALA A 55 3.19 -23.84 27.84
N PHE A 56 1.89 -23.65 28.06
CA PHE A 56 1.01 -24.65 28.64
C PHE A 56 1.05 -25.93 27.80
N ASP A 57 1.08 -27.08 28.47
CA ASP A 57 0.97 -28.38 27.82
C ASP A 57 -0.51 -28.80 27.74
N PRO A 58 -1.13 -28.85 26.55
CA PRO A 58 -2.52 -29.27 26.41
C PRO A 58 -2.80 -30.68 26.96
N GLU A 59 -1.80 -31.57 26.98
CA GLU A 59 -1.95 -32.93 27.52
C GLU A 59 -2.15 -32.92 29.04
N SER A 60 -1.78 -31.84 29.72
CA SER A 60 -1.99 -31.69 31.17
C SER A 60 -3.44 -31.43 31.58
N LEU A 61 -4.34 -31.18 30.62
CA LEU A 61 -5.77 -31.00 30.89
C LEU A 61 -6.43 -32.24 31.53
N VAL A 62 -5.86 -33.42 31.32
CA VAL A 62 -6.33 -34.69 31.91
C VAL A 62 -5.46 -35.17 33.07
N ALA A 63 -4.44 -34.40 33.45
CA ALA A 63 -3.55 -34.71 34.56
C ALA A 63 -4.09 -34.13 35.89
N GLU A 64 -3.46 -34.50 37.00
CA GLU A 64 -3.78 -33.95 38.34
C GLU A 64 -3.38 -32.48 38.52
N LYS A 65 -2.50 -31.99 37.63
CA LYS A 65 -1.97 -30.64 37.66
C LYS A 65 -1.64 -30.15 36.26
N PHE A 66 -1.96 -28.89 35.99
CA PHE A 66 -1.54 -28.17 34.80
C PHE A 66 -0.02 -28.03 34.74
N SER A 67 0.56 -28.37 33.59
CA SER A 67 1.99 -28.21 33.33
C SER A 67 2.25 -27.09 32.33
N VAL A 68 3.38 -26.41 32.54
CA VAL A 68 3.86 -25.35 31.69
C VAL A 68 5.33 -25.64 31.41
N ASP A 69 5.63 -25.94 30.16
CA ASP A 69 6.99 -26.21 29.69
C ASP A 69 7.70 -24.88 29.41
N ARG A 70 8.99 -24.81 29.75
CA ARG A 70 9.82 -23.60 29.55
C ARG A 70 10.80 -23.81 28.41
N ASN A 71 11.08 -22.72 27.69
CA ASN A 71 12.07 -22.70 26.61
C ASN A 71 11.81 -23.76 25.53
N VAL A 72 10.54 -23.95 25.19
CA VAL A 72 10.12 -24.85 24.09
C VAL A 72 10.27 -24.11 22.77
N PRO A 73 10.74 -24.78 21.70
CA PRO A 73 10.84 -24.16 20.39
C PRO A 73 9.44 -23.98 19.79
N VAL A 74 9.17 -22.80 19.24
CA VAL A 74 7.88 -22.47 18.62
C VAL A 74 8.08 -21.80 17.28
N ALA A 75 7.11 -21.98 16.39
CA ALA A 75 6.99 -21.27 15.13
C ALA A 75 5.61 -20.62 15.03
N LEU A 76 5.58 -19.37 14.59
CA LEU A 76 4.38 -18.64 14.17
C LEU A 76 4.36 -18.62 12.65
N GLN A 77 3.32 -19.21 12.05
CA GLN A 77 3.09 -19.18 10.61
C GLN A 77 1.84 -18.38 10.29
N GLN A 78 1.94 -17.48 9.31
CA GLN A 78 0.82 -16.73 8.77
C GLN A 78 0.69 -16.99 7.28
N GLN A 79 -0.48 -17.42 6.81
CA GLN A 79 -0.81 -17.47 5.39
C GLN A 79 -1.73 -16.30 5.07
N VAL A 80 -1.32 -15.45 4.12
CA VAL A 80 -2.09 -14.28 3.66
C VAL A 80 -2.57 -14.55 2.25
N SER A 81 -3.88 -14.49 2.03
CA SER A 81 -4.51 -14.59 0.71
C SER A 81 -5.44 -13.40 0.44
N VAL A 82 -5.68 -13.12 -0.84
CA VAL A 82 -6.72 -12.16 -1.28
C VAL A 82 -8.04 -12.89 -1.49
N GLU A 83 -9.08 -12.40 -0.85
CA GLU A 83 -10.44 -12.92 -0.95
C GLU A 83 -11.40 -11.91 -1.59
N SER A 84 -12.60 -12.37 -1.91
CA SER A 84 -13.70 -11.47 -2.30
C SER A 84 -14.36 -10.83 -1.07
N PRO A 85 -14.76 -9.55 -1.12
CA PRO A 85 -14.72 -8.65 -2.28
C PRO A 85 -13.39 -7.89 -2.44
N SER A 86 -12.77 -8.00 -3.62
CA SER A 86 -11.55 -7.25 -3.96
C SER A 86 -11.67 -6.60 -5.35
N ASN A 87 -11.28 -5.34 -5.47
CA ASN A 87 -11.45 -4.56 -6.70
C ASN A 87 -10.41 -3.42 -6.84
N ALA A 88 -10.69 -2.41 -7.67
CA ALA A 88 -9.77 -1.30 -7.92
C ALA A 88 -9.50 -0.41 -6.68
N GLU A 89 -10.39 -0.42 -5.69
CA GLU A 89 -10.37 0.47 -4.52
C GLU A 89 -10.07 -0.29 -3.22
N VAL A 90 -10.67 -1.46 -3.03
CA VAL A 90 -10.53 -2.27 -1.82
C VAL A 90 -9.92 -3.63 -2.10
N VAL A 91 -9.28 -4.20 -1.09
CA VAL A 91 -8.80 -5.58 -1.08
C VAL A 91 -9.25 -6.22 0.23
N THR A 92 -9.77 -7.44 0.15
CA THR A 92 -10.04 -8.27 1.33
C THR A 92 -8.87 -9.23 1.50
N LEU A 93 -8.21 -9.18 2.66
CA LEU A 93 -7.18 -10.14 3.04
C LEU A 93 -7.79 -11.14 4.02
N GLN A 94 -7.53 -12.42 3.79
CA GLN A 94 -7.74 -13.47 4.79
C GLN A 94 -6.37 -13.93 5.29
N VAL A 95 -6.19 -13.93 6.61
CA VAL A 95 -4.94 -14.29 7.26
C VAL A 95 -5.16 -15.42 8.24
N GLY A 96 -4.69 -16.61 7.89
CA GLY A 96 -4.63 -17.76 8.79
C GLY A 96 -3.34 -17.70 9.60
N SER A 97 -3.43 -17.58 10.92
CA SER A 97 -2.27 -17.55 11.83
C SER A 97 -2.25 -18.78 12.72
N THR A 98 -1.10 -19.44 12.83
CA THR A 98 -0.88 -20.57 13.73
C THR A 98 0.38 -20.38 14.55
N LEU A 99 0.30 -20.51 15.88
CA LEU A 99 1.45 -20.62 16.76
C LEU A 99 1.54 -22.07 17.24
N ARG A 100 2.69 -22.70 17.02
CA ARG A 100 2.87 -24.12 17.33
C ARG A 100 4.25 -24.41 17.92
N ARG A 101 4.27 -25.31 18.90
CA ARG A 101 5.47 -26.01 19.38
C ARG A 101 6.04 -26.94 18.31
N THR A 102 7.30 -26.73 17.94
CA THR A 102 7.94 -27.51 16.87
C THR A 102 8.54 -28.83 17.36
N ASP A 103 8.64 -29.01 18.68
CA ASP A 103 9.05 -30.26 19.34
C ASP A 103 7.91 -31.29 19.49
N ARG A 104 6.67 -30.91 19.17
CA ARG A 104 5.47 -31.76 19.28
C ARG A 104 4.90 -32.08 17.90
N GLN A 105 4.22 -33.22 17.77
CA GLN A 105 3.66 -33.68 16.49
C GLN A 105 2.21 -33.26 16.29
N LYS A 106 1.85 -32.92 15.03
CA LYS A 106 0.47 -32.58 14.63
C LYS A 106 -0.13 -31.51 15.57
N ASP A 107 -1.36 -31.74 16.03
CA ASP A 107 -2.16 -30.79 16.79
C ASP A 107 -1.74 -30.70 18.26
N SER A 108 -0.94 -31.65 18.77
CA SER A 108 -0.44 -31.62 20.16
C SER A 108 0.50 -30.43 20.44
N GLY A 109 1.04 -29.81 19.40
CA GLY A 109 1.86 -28.61 19.52
C GLY A 109 1.09 -27.30 19.35
N LEU A 110 -0.19 -27.32 18.96
CA LEU A 110 -0.91 -26.12 18.57
C LEU A 110 -1.27 -25.26 19.80
N LEU A 111 -0.84 -24.00 19.81
CA LEU A 111 -1.07 -23.04 20.90
C LEU A 111 -2.05 -21.93 20.51
N LEU A 112 -2.11 -21.60 19.23
CA LEU A 112 -3.04 -20.64 18.64
C LEU A 112 -3.36 -21.07 17.21
N ALA A 113 -4.63 -21.02 16.84
CA ALA A 113 -5.07 -21.04 15.45
C ALA A 113 -6.19 -20.03 15.30
N MET A 114 -6.05 -19.12 14.34
CA MET A 114 -7.08 -18.15 14.03
C MET A 114 -7.09 -17.83 12.55
N VAL A 115 -8.27 -17.47 12.04
CA VAL A 115 -8.42 -16.92 10.70
C VAL A 115 -9.09 -15.57 10.87
N ASP A 116 -8.37 -14.53 10.49
CA ASP A 116 -8.90 -13.18 10.43
C ASP A 116 -9.16 -12.79 8.97
N THR A 117 -10.18 -11.98 8.74
CA THR A 117 -10.51 -11.43 7.43
C THR A 117 -10.72 -9.94 7.58
N VAL A 118 -10.04 -9.13 6.77
CA VAL A 118 -10.15 -7.67 6.80
C VAL A 118 -10.31 -7.12 5.38
N THR A 119 -11.26 -6.21 5.20
CA THR A 119 -11.38 -5.45 3.95
C THR A 119 -10.75 -4.08 4.15
N MET A 120 -9.79 -3.72 3.31
CA MET A 120 -9.00 -2.49 3.44
C MET A 120 -8.94 -1.70 2.13
N ASN A 121 -8.80 -0.39 2.26
CA ASN A 121 -8.54 0.49 1.13
C ASN A 121 -7.12 0.23 0.58
N ARG A 122 -7.01 -0.02 -0.71
CA ARG A 122 -5.73 -0.37 -1.35
C ARG A 122 -4.72 0.76 -1.39
N SER A 123 -5.14 2.01 -1.27
CA SER A 123 -4.24 3.17 -1.25
C SER A 123 -3.80 3.53 0.17
N THR A 124 -4.71 3.49 1.14
CA THR A 124 -4.41 3.93 2.51
C THR A 124 -4.06 2.79 3.47
N ALA A 125 -4.29 1.54 3.08
CA ALA A 125 -4.18 0.33 3.91
C ALA A 125 -5.10 0.32 5.15
N LEU A 126 -5.98 1.30 5.30
CA LEU A 126 -6.94 1.36 6.40
C LEU A 126 -8.09 0.40 6.15
N ALA A 127 -8.53 -0.28 7.21
CA ALA A 127 -9.75 -1.05 7.22
C ALA A 127 -10.95 -0.18 6.79
N VAL A 128 -11.84 -0.78 6.01
CA VAL A 128 -13.06 -0.12 5.51
C VAL A 128 -14.26 -1.01 5.68
N SER A 129 -15.28 -0.47 6.33
CA SER A 129 -16.60 -1.08 6.47
C SER A 129 -17.57 -0.47 5.46
N SER A 130 -18.63 -1.21 5.13
CA SER A 130 -19.76 -0.77 4.31
C SER A 130 -21.05 -1.39 4.85
N ASP A 131 -22.21 -0.92 4.37
CA ASP A 131 -23.52 -1.41 4.84
C ASP A 131 -23.67 -2.95 4.76
N ASN A 132 -22.98 -3.58 3.80
CA ASN A 132 -23.05 -5.03 3.56
C ASN A 132 -21.77 -5.78 3.94
N ASN A 133 -20.76 -5.10 4.50
CA ASN A 133 -19.50 -5.71 4.92
C ASN A 133 -18.98 -4.99 6.17
N PRO A 134 -18.90 -5.65 7.34
CA PRO A 134 -18.42 -5.03 8.57
C PRO A 134 -16.98 -4.52 8.49
N GLY A 135 -16.23 -4.82 7.42
CA GLY A 135 -14.83 -4.43 7.24
C GLY A 135 -13.85 -5.37 7.94
N GLY A 136 -14.37 -6.32 8.71
CA GLY A 136 -13.60 -7.35 9.37
C GLY A 136 -14.43 -8.48 9.95
N ALA A 137 -13.82 -9.65 10.10
CA ALA A 137 -14.42 -10.80 10.76
C ALA A 137 -13.37 -11.81 11.23
N LEU A 138 -13.64 -12.45 12.37
CA LEU A 138 -12.87 -13.60 12.85
C LEU A 138 -13.65 -14.89 12.61
N GLN A 139 -12.95 -15.95 12.21
CA GLN A 139 -13.57 -17.27 12.14
C GLN A 139 -13.84 -17.81 13.55
N LYS A 140 -15.05 -18.32 13.79
CA LYS A 140 -15.40 -18.98 15.04
C LYS A 140 -14.49 -20.19 15.29
N PRO A 141 -13.99 -20.39 16.52
CA PRO A 141 -13.31 -21.61 16.92
C PRO A 141 -14.21 -22.83 16.71
N ARG A 142 -13.60 -23.96 16.41
CA ARG A 142 -14.27 -25.23 16.15
C ARG A 142 -13.40 -26.39 16.62
N ALA A 143 -14.04 -27.51 16.98
CA ALA A 143 -13.32 -28.74 17.27
C ALA A 143 -12.67 -29.30 15.99
N ILE A 144 -11.58 -30.04 16.16
CA ILE A 144 -10.84 -30.67 15.04
C ILE A 144 -11.75 -31.66 14.29
N GLU A 145 -12.67 -32.33 14.99
CA GLU A 145 -13.61 -33.28 14.37
C GLU A 145 -14.86 -32.62 13.78
N ASP A 146 -15.08 -31.32 13.96
CA ASP A 146 -16.24 -30.66 13.35
C ASP A 146 -16.05 -30.66 11.83
N GLU A 147 -17.04 -31.14 11.07
CA GLU A 147 -17.02 -31.16 9.60
C GLU A 147 -17.87 -30.04 8.98
N LYS A 148 -18.62 -29.28 9.79
CA LYS A 148 -19.47 -28.20 9.29
C LYS A 148 -18.63 -27.10 8.63
N PRO A 149 -19.17 -26.37 7.65
CA PRO A 149 -18.47 -25.20 7.12
C PRO A 149 -18.13 -24.21 8.25
N PRO A 150 -16.92 -23.61 8.24
CA PRO A 150 -16.57 -22.59 9.23
C PRO A 150 -17.53 -21.40 9.12
N THR A 151 -17.81 -20.77 10.25
CA THR A 151 -18.64 -19.56 10.32
C THR A 151 -17.84 -18.43 10.95
N ASN A 152 -18.19 -17.18 10.63
CA ASN A 152 -17.46 -16.01 11.07
C ASN A 152 -18.28 -15.17 12.06
N VAL A 153 -17.58 -14.47 12.95
CA VAL A 153 -18.10 -13.39 13.79
C VAL A 153 -17.68 -12.08 13.16
N ALA A 154 -18.64 -11.19 12.88
CA ALA A 154 -18.34 -9.85 12.41
C ALA A 154 -17.51 -9.09 13.46
N LEU A 155 -16.37 -8.55 13.05
CA LEU A 155 -15.47 -7.79 13.90
C LEU A 155 -14.92 -6.62 13.08
N PRO A 156 -15.54 -5.43 13.14
CA PRO A 156 -15.04 -4.26 12.43
C PRO A 156 -13.59 -3.94 12.85
N HIS A 157 -12.71 -3.90 11.86
CA HIS A 157 -11.33 -3.50 12.05
C HIS A 157 -11.19 -1.98 12.06
N GLU A 158 -10.33 -1.47 12.93
CA GLU A 158 -9.95 -0.06 12.99
C GLU A 158 -8.46 0.09 12.69
N GLY A 159 -8.11 1.04 11.81
CA GLY A 159 -6.71 1.31 11.46
C GLY A 159 -6.12 0.32 10.44
N LEU A 160 -4.81 0.09 10.54
CA LEU A 160 -4.04 -0.88 9.76
C LEU A 160 -4.14 -2.28 10.38
N THR A 161 -3.89 -3.38 9.65
CA THR A 161 -3.88 -4.73 10.27
C THR A 161 -2.71 -5.60 9.84
N TYR A 162 -2.40 -5.67 8.54
CA TYR A 162 -1.37 -6.58 8.01
C TYR A 162 -0.31 -5.88 7.17
N ARG A 163 -0.46 -4.57 6.97
CA ARG A 163 0.37 -3.79 6.06
C ARG A 163 0.28 -2.30 6.35
N PHE A 164 1.33 -1.56 6.01
CA PHE A 164 1.34 -0.10 5.98
C PHE A 164 1.02 0.43 4.58
N PRO A 165 0.57 1.69 4.44
CA PRO A 165 0.37 2.28 3.12
C PRO A 165 1.68 2.47 2.37
N PHE A 166 1.60 2.52 1.04
CA PHE A 166 2.69 3.07 0.22
C PHE A 166 3.05 4.48 0.69
N ASP A 167 4.30 4.88 0.50
CA ASP A 167 4.84 6.13 1.04
C ASP A 167 4.58 6.25 2.55
N THR A 168 4.87 5.18 3.31
CA THR A 168 4.70 5.16 4.77
C THR A 168 5.44 6.34 5.41
N GLU A 169 4.77 7.04 6.33
CA GLU A 169 5.28 8.24 6.98
C GLU A 169 5.81 7.92 8.39
N LYS A 170 6.67 8.79 8.93
CA LYS A 170 7.21 8.68 10.29
C LYS A 170 6.22 9.23 11.31
N LYS A 171 5.11 8.52 11.51
CA LYS A 171 4.03 8.92 12.43
C LYS A 171 3.44 7.71 13.15
N THR A 172 2.63 7.95 14.16
CA THR A 172 1.84 6.89 14.80
C THR A 172 0.69 6.45 13.89
N TYR A 173 0.48 5.15 13.80
CA TYR A 173 -0.65 4.55 13.10
C TYR A 173 -1.50 3.72 14.07
N PRO A 174 -2.84 3.83 14.06
CA PRO A 174 -3.68 2.83 14.69
C PRO A 174 -3.49 1.50 13.95
N PHE A 175 -3.19 0.45 14.69
CA PHE A 175 -2.93 -0.88 14.16
C PHE A 175 -3.75 -1.91 14.96
N PHE A 176 -4.55 -2.70 14.26
CA PHE A 176 -5.46 -3.66 14.84
C PHE A 176 -4.74 -4.91 15.32
N ASP A 177 -5.09 -5.35 16.52
CA ASP A 177 -4.67 -6.63 17.07
C ASP A 177 -5.86 -7.61 17.03
N PRO A 178 -5.77 -8.71 16.26
CA PRO A 178 -6.88 -9.66 16.11
C PRO A 178 -7.12 -10.54 17.34
N ILE A 179 -6.16 -10.66 18.25
CA ILE A 179 -6.32 -11.40 19.52
C ILE A 179 -7.02 -10.51 20.56
N ALA A 180 -6.60 -9.26 20.68
CA ALA A 180 -7.25 -8.27 21.55
C ALA A 180 -8.58 -7.75 20.98
N GLN A 181 -8.82 -7.97 19.68
CA GLN A 181 -10.00 -7.53 18.93
C GLN A 181 -10.17 -6.00 18.96
N LYS A 182 -9.06 -5.25 18.94
CA LYS A 182 -9.08 -3.77 18.94
C LYS A 182 -7.78 -3.17 18.41
N ALA A 183 -7.83 -1.90 18.04
CA ALA A 183 -6.67 -1.14 17.60
C ALA A 183 -5.82 -0.60 18.77
N PHE A 184 -4.52 -0.55 18.53
CA PHE A 184 -3.51 0.07 19.39
C PHE A 184 -2.51 0.85 18.54
N ASP A 185 -1.83 1.81 19.15
CA ASP A 185 -0.85 2.64 18.46
C ASP A 185 0.42 1.86 18.09
N ALA A 186 0.73 1.83 16.80
CA ALA A 186 2.04 1.49 16.27
C ALA A 186 2.84 2.78 16.10
N ASN A 187 3.79 3.02 16.99
CA ASN A 187 4.58 4.24 17.07
C ASN A 187 5.90 4.09 16.30
N TYR A 188 6.26 5.09 15.51
CA TYR A 188 7.58 5.14 14.86
C TYR A 188 8.70 5.23 15.91
N ASP A 189 9.71 4.36 15.78
CA ASP A 189 10.80 4.18 16.74
C ASP A 189 12.20 4.31 16.09
N GLY A 190 12.29 4.52 14.78
CA GLY A 190 13.57 4.79 14.11
C GLY A 190 13.68 4.14 12.74
N GLU A 191 14.90 4.11 12.23
CA GLU A 191 15.24 3.42 10.97
C GLU A 191 16.25 2.30 11.23
N GLU A 192 16.18 1.24 10.45
CA GLU A 192 17.11 0.12 10.50
C GLU A 192 17.31 -0.46 9.10
N ASP A 193 18.52 -0.92 8.80
CA ASP A 193 18.78 -1.67 7.57
C ASP A 193 18.36 -3.13 7.76
N VAL A 194 17.51 -3.61 6.85
CA VAL A 194 17.09 -5.01 6.78
C VAL A 194 17.40 -5.51 5.37
N ASN A 195 18.42 -6.35 5.25
CA ASN A 195 18.93 -6.92 3.99
C ASN A 195 19.08 -5.86 2.87
N GLY A 196 19.69 -4.71 3.21
CA GLY A 196 19.96 -3.62 2.27
C GLY A 196 18.78 -2.69 1.98
N LEU A 197 17.65 -2.88 2.66
CA LEU A 197 16.54 -1.91 2.67
C LEU A 197 16.59 -1.07 3.95
N THR A 198 16.65 0.26 3.79
CA THR A 198 16.35 1.17 4.90
C THR A 198 14.86 1.10 5.21
N THR A 199 14.54 0.57 6.38
CA THR A 199 13.18 0.38 6.88
C THR A 199 12.85 1.36 7.99
N TYR A 200 11.56 1.66 8.16
CA TYR A 200 11.04 2.34 9.35
C TYR A 200 10.62 1.30 10.38
N ARG A 201 11.10 1.45 11.61
CA ARG A 201 10.75 0.59 12.74
C ARG A 201 9.54 1.18 13.47
N PHE A 202 8.52 0.37 13.68
CA PHE A 202 7.33 0.72 14.45
C PHE A 202 7.15 -0.25 15.62
N ILE A 203 6.77 0.27 16.79
CA ILE A 203 6.49 -0.54 17.98
C ILE A 203 5.02 -0.37 18.37
N GLN A 204 4.32 -1.49 18.49
CA GLN A 204 2.97 -1.57 19.03
C GLN A 204 3.03 -2.28 20.39
N ASN A 205 2.43 -1.66 21.41
CA ASN A 205 2.29 -2.24 22.74
C ASN A 205 0.82 -2.47 23.07
N VAL A 206 0.49 -3.71 23.41
CA VAL A 206 -0.82 -4.17 23.87
C VAL A 206 -0.64 -4.57 25.33
N GLY A 207 -1.12 -3.74 26.25
CA GLY A 207 -1.05 -3.98 27.69
C GLY A 207 0.33 -3.90 28.34
N TYR A 208 1.40 -3.79 27.56
CA TYR A 208 2.72 -3.36 28.03
C TYR A 208 2.85 -1.83 27.98
N ASP A 209 3.66 -1.28 28.87
CA ASP A 209 4.15 0.10 28.76
C ASP A 209 5.34 0.20 27.79
N SER A 210 5.85 1.42 27.58
CA SER A 210 6.99 1.68 26.69
C SER A 210 8.30 1.02 27.15
N ASN A 211 8.39 0.57 28.40
CA ASN A 211 9.56 -0.11 28.94
C ASN A 211 9.41 -1.64 28.88
N GLY A 212 8.33 -2.15 28.29
CA GLY A 212 8.02 -3.58 28.23
C GLY A 212 7.51 -4.16 29.55
N LYS A 213 7.06 -3.31 30.49
CA LYS A 213 6.44 -3.77 31.74
C LYS A 213 4.94 -3.92 31.56
N LEU A 214 4.39 -5.02 32.08
CA LEU A 214 2.95 -5.26 32.11
C LEU A 214 2.24 -4.15 32.90
N ALA A 215 1.32 -3.43 32.24
CA ALA A 215 0.69 -2.23 32.77
C ALA A 215 -0.84 -2.24 32.66
N ASP A 216 -1.37 -2.62 31.50
CA ASP A 216 -2.82 -2.74 31.29
C ASP A 216 -3.18 -3.91 30.35
N PRO A 217 -2.88 -5.15 30.77
CA PRO A 217 -3.23 -6.33 30.00
C PRO A 217 -4.74 -6.39 29.76
N VAL A 218 -5.12 -6.83 28.55
CA VAL A 218 -6.53 -6.94 28.17
C VAL A 218 -7.07 -8.27 28.64
N LYS A 219 -8.32 -8.30 29.08
CA LYS A 219 -9.02 -9.57 29.26
C LYS A 219 -9.16 -10.23 27.88
N TYR A 220 -8.86 -11.52 27.78
CA TYR A 220 -8.91 -12.24 26.52
C TYR A 220 -10.36 -12.32 26.02
N SER A 221 -10.59 -11.90 24.77
CA SER A 221 -11.90 -11.89 24.14
C SER A 221 -12.19 -13.25 23.52
N SER A 222 -12.96 -14.08 24.23
CA SER A 222 -13.43 -15.37 23.71
C SER A 222 -14.28 -15.19 22.45
N LEU A 223 -14.15 -16.15 21.52
CA LEU A 223 -15.06 -16.31 20.39
C LEU A 223 -16.07 -17.46 20.61
N TYR A 224 -15.98 -18.17 21.73
CA TYR A 224 -16.98 -19.14 22.19
C TYR A 224 -18.13 -18.41 22.90
N GLU A 225 -19.35 -18.94 22.77
CA GLU A 225 -20.56 -18.35 23.36
C GLU A 225 -20.59 -18.42 24.90
N ASP A 226 -19.84 -19.37 25.48
CA ASP A 226 -19.79 -19.64 26.92
C ASP A 226 -18.47 -19.21 27.59
N ASP A 227 -17.61 -18.48 26.85
CA ASP A 227 -16.34 -17.96 27.34
C ASP A 227 -15.36 -19.02 27.87
N ALA A 228 -15.53 -20.29 27.44
CA ALA A 228 -14.83 -21.45 28.00
C ALA A 228 -13.29 -21.39 27.92
N ASP A 229 -12.72 -20.62 26.98
CA ASP A 229 -11.28 -20.44 26.83
C ASP A 229 -10.74 -19.18 27.52
N SER A 230 -11.62 -18.32 28.04
CA SER A 230 -11.28 -17.04 28.67
C SER A 230 -11.50 -17.01 30.19
N SER A 231 -12.34 -17.88 30.75
CA SER A 231 -12.54 -18.00 32.21
C SER A 231 -12.66 -19.47 32.60
N VAL A 232 -11.72 -19.95 33.42
CA VAL A 232 -11.59 -21.38 33.75
C VAL A 232 -11.68 -21.55 35.25
N THR A 233 -12.43 -22.57 35.69
CA THR A 233 -12.47 -22.99 37.10
C THR A 233 -11.79 -24.34 37.26
N ALA A 234 -10.72 -24.37 38.05
CA ALA A 234 -10.01 -25.59 38.42
C ALA A 234 -9.72 -25.61 39.93
N SER A 235 -9.25 -26.73 40.48
CA SER A 235 -8.88 -26.78 41.90
C SER A 235 -7.54 -26.05 42.13
N ALA A 236 -7.26 -25.60 43.34
CA ALA A 236 -5.98 -24.98 43.67
C ALA A 236 -4.79 -25.91 43.34
N ALA A 237 -4.95 -27.21 43.58
CA ALA A 237 -3.97 -28.23 43.20
C ALA A 237 -3.77 -28.32 41.68
N MET A 238 -4.86 -28.32 40.90
CA MET A 238 -4.81 -28.34 39.43
C MET A 238 -4.07 -27.11 38.87
N TRP A 239 -4.39 -25.92 39.39
CA TRP A 239 -3.71 -24.68 39.05
C TRP A 239 -2.25 -24.64 39.52
N GLY A 240 -1.91 -25.41 40.56
CA GLY A 240 -0.61 -25.34 41.21
C GLY A 240 -0.39 -24.06 42.02
N VAL A 241 -1.46 -23.47 42.55
CA VAL A 241 -1.42 -22.24 43.35
C VAL A 241 -1.65 -22.52 44.84
N PRO A 242 -1.20 -21.62 45.75
CA PRO A 242 -1.45 -21.78 47.17
C PRO A 242 -2.95 -21.76 47.51
N GLY A 243 -3.40 -22.68 48.36
CA GLY A 243 -4.80 -22.84 48.80
C GLY A 243 -5.06 -24.25 49.31
N GLU A 244 -6.31 -24.52 49.72
CA GLU A 244 -6.74 -25.89 50.00
C GLU A 244 -6.80 -26.69 48.69
N PRO A 245 -6.28 -27.93 48.59
CA PRO A 245 -6.13 -28.65 47.31
C PRO A 245 -7.41 -28.72 46.45
N ASP A 246 -8.56 -28.89 47.10
CA ASP A 246 -9.88 -29.03 46.46
C ASP A 246 -10.63 -27.69 46.28
N GLU A 247 -10.05 -26.58 46.77
CA GLU A 247 -10.63 -25.25 46.62
C GLU A 247 -10.81 -24.91 45.13
N ARG A 248 -12.03 -24.59 44.74
CA ARG A 248 -12.37 -24.25 43.35
C ARG A 248 -12.04 -22.78 43.10
N ILE A 249 -11.04 -22.55 42.25
CA ILE A 249 -10.57 -21.21 41.90
C ILE A 249 -10.89 -20.95 40.43
N THR A 250 -11.59 -19.86 40.19
CA THR A 250 -11.82 -19.31 38.85
C THR A 250 -10.72 -18.30 38.53
N MET A 251 -10.11 -18.43 37.34
CA MET A 251 -9.14 -17.47 36.80
C MET A 251 -9.57 -17.02 35.42
N ASP A 252 -9.35 -15.74 35.13
CA ASP A 252 -9.56 -15.17 33.81
C ASP A 252 -8.25 -15.18 33.02
N ARG A 253 -8.35 -15.40 31.71
CA ARG A 253 -7.25 -15.27 30.76
C ARG A 253 -7.05 -13.80 30.39
N PHE A 254 -5.81 -13.36 30.48
CA PHE A 254 -5.37 -12.05 30.06
C PHE A 254 -4.38 -12.16 28.92
N TYR A 255 -4.26 -11.09 28.16
CA TYR A 255 -3.40 -10.97 26.99
C TYR A 255 -2.64 -9.65 27.01
N ALA A 256 -1.37 -9.73 26.66
CA ALA A 256 -0.50 -8.61 26.35
C ALA A 256 0.40 -8.99 25.18
N ALA A 257 0.83 -8.02 24.38
CA ALA A 257 1.80 -8.24 23.33
C ALA A 257 2.64 -7.00 23.06
N GLN A 258 3.88 -7.21 22.62
CA GLN A 258 4.73 -6.17 22.07
C GLN A 258 5.17 -6.61 20.67
N ARG A 259 4.79 -5.83 19.66
CA ARG A 259 5.15 -6.10 18.28
C ARG A 259 6.09 -5.04 17.76
N THR A 260 7.11 -5.46 17.04
CA THR A 260 8.00 -4.58 16.29
C THR A 260 7.88 -4.90 14.82
N PHE A 261 7.61 -3.89 14.00
CA PHE A 261 7.49 -3.99 12.56
C PHE A 261 8.61 -3.21 11.89
N TRP A 262 9.31 -3.81 10.94
CA TRP A 262 10.25 -3.12 10.05
C TRP A 262 9.58 -2.99 8.70
N VAL A 263 9.29 -1.76 8.31
CA VAL A 263 8.44 -1.44 7.18
C VAL A 263 9.27 -0.77 6.10
N ASP A 264 9.18 -1.25 4.86
CA ASP A 264 9.71 -0.51 3.73
C ASP A 264 8.91 0.79 3.54
N PRO A 265 9.52 1.99 3.67
CA PRO A 265 8.80 3.25 3.57
C PRO A 265 8.19 3.52 2.19
N VAL A 266 8.65 2.86 1.13
CA VAL A 266 8.13 3.10 -0.22
C VAL A 266 6.91 2.22 -0.50
N SER A 267 7.02 0.90 -0.30
CA SER A 267 5.93 -0.05 -0.57
C SER A 267 4.91 -0.15 0.58
N GLY A 268 5.34 0.08 1.83
CA GLY A 268 4.55 -0.21 3.02
C GLY A 268 4.56 -1.70 3.43
N THR A 269 5.38 -2.52 2.77
CA THR A 269 5.57 -3.94 3.14
C THR A 269 6.27 -4.06 4.49
N ILE A 270 5.73 -4.91 5.38
CA ILE A 270 6.45 -5.35 6.57
C ILE A 270 7.47 -6.40 6.13
N VAL A 271 8.75 -6.04 6.14
CA VAL A 271 9.85 -6.91 5.65
C VAL A 271 10.45 -7.77 6.76
N LYS A 272 10.25 -7.36 8.02
CA LYS A 272 10.61 -8.12 9.21
C LYS A 272 9.61 -7.77 10.30
N ALA A 273 9.23 -8.76 11.11
CA ALA A 273 8.44 -8.55 12.31
C ALA A 273 8.98 -9.40 13.47
N GLN A 274 8.81 -8.88 14.68
CA GLN A 274 9.03 -9.59 15.92
C GLN A 274 7.76 -9.46 16.76
N ASP A 275 7.27 -10.59 17.28
CA ASP A 275 6.11 -10.63 18.16
C ASP A 275 6.53 -11.25 19.51
N HIS A 276 6.29 -10.49 20.58
CA HIS A 276 6.32 -11.00 21.95
C HIS A 276 4.90 -11.02 22.47
N GLY A 277 4.25 -12.19 22.46
CA GLY A 277 2.90 -12.37 22.97
C GLY A 277 2.90 -13.08 24.33
N TYR A 278 2.08 -12.58 25.25
CA TYR A 278 1.91 -13.16 26.57
C TYR A 278 0.44 -13.34 26.92
N GLN A 279 0.07 -14.57 27.22
CA GLN A 279 -1.24 -14.95 27.69
C GLN A 279 -1.12 -15.81 28.94
N TYR A 280 -1.96 -15.52 29.92
CA TYR A 280 -1.90 -16.17 31.23
C TYR A 280 -3.27 -16.11 31.91
N TYR A 281 -3.50 -17.08 32.80
CA TYR A 281 -4.63 -17.08 33.72
C TYR A 281 -4.23 -16.43 35.04
N ALA A 282 -5.10 -15.56 35.56
CA ALA A 282 -4.91 -14.91 36.85
C ALA A 282 -6.25 -14.51 37.49
N ARG A 283 -6.23 -14.33 38.83
CA ARG A 283 -7.33 -13.69 39.56
C ARG A 283 -7.25 -12.16 39.53
N ASP A 284 -6.04 -11.63 39.43
CA ASP A 284 -5.74 -10.20 39.32
C ASP A 284 -4.93 -9.98 38.03
N LYS A 285 -5.42 -9.11 37.14
CA LYS A 285 -4.85 -8.91 35.81
C LYS A 285 -3.35 -8.56 35.85
N LEU A 286 -2.86 -7.90 36.90
CA LEU A 286 -1.44 -7.49 37.01
C LEU A 286 -0.56 -8.50 37.76
N LYS A 287 -1.12 -9.65 38.17
CA LYS A 287 -0.39 -10.72 38.86
C LYS A 287 -0.58 -12.03 38.10
N PRO A 288 0.18 -12.24 37.01
CA PRO A 288 0.14 -13.52 36.30
C PRO A 288 0.39 -14.70 37.24
N GLU A 289 -0.49 -15.71 37.21
CA GLU A 289 -0.38 -16.89 38.07
C GLU A 289 0.02 -18.12 37.26
N VAL A 290 -0.70 -18.40 36.17
CA VAL A 290 -0.44 -19.57 35.32
C VAL A 290 -0.29 -19.12 33.88
N THR A 291 0.90 -19.33 33.30
CA THR A 291 1.17 -18.97 31.90
C THR A 291 0.45 -19.93 30.96
N TYR A 292 -0.33 -19.39 30.03
CA TYR A 292 -0.86 -20.15 28.91
C TYR A 292 0.18 -20.20 27.79
N VAL A 293 0.66 -19.04 27.35
CA VAL A 293 1.83 -18.94 26.46
C VAL A 293 2.53 -17.60 26.65
N ASP A 294 3.86 -17.62 26.75
CA ASP A 294 4.74 -16.45 26.70
C ASP A 294 5.79 -16.74 25.64
N TYR A 295 5.67 -16.15 24.46
CA TYR A 295 6.51 -16.46 23.31
C TYR A 295 7.18 -15.22 22.75
N LYS A 296 8.38 -15.39 22.23
CA LYS A 296 9.04 -14.38 21.41
C LYS A 296 9.51 -15.01 20.12
N VAL A 297 8.95 -14.54 19.00
CA VAL A 297 9.25 -15.03 17.64
C VAL A 297 9.65 -13.88 16.73
N THR A 298 10.50 -14.15 15.75
CA THR A 298 10.91 -13.18 14.71
C THR A 298 10.88 -13.85 13.35
N TYR A 299 10.53 -13.11 12.29
CA TYR A 299 10.62 -13.61 10.91
C TYR A 299 11.97 -14.31 10.70
N ASN A 300 11.91 -15.52 10.16
CA ASN A 300 13.12 -16.25 9.80
C ASN A 300 13.74 -15.68 8.51
N GLU A 301 14.96 -16.11 8.19
CA GLU A 301 15.71 -15.52 7.07
C GLU A 301 14.97 -15.64 5.74
N GLU A 302 14.38 -16.80 5.45
CA GLU A 302 13.60 -17.01 4.21
C GLU A 302 12.39 -16.05 4.12
N THR A 303 11.70 -15.81 5.23
CA THR A 303 10.61 -14.84 5.29
C THR A 303 11.12 -13.42 5.09
N VAL A 304 12.26 -13.05 5.69
CA VAL A 304 12.86 -11.72 5.50
C VAL A 304 13.27 -11.53 4.04
N GLU A 305 14.01 -12.48 3.45
CA GLU A 305 14.45 -12.42 2.06
C GLU A 305 13.28 -12.31 1.07
N SER A 306 12.24 -13.14 1.24
CA SER A 306 11.06 -13.11 0.37
C SER A 306 10.27 -11.80 0.49
N GLN A 307 10.12 -11.26 1.71
CA GLN A 307 9.41 -9.99 1.91
C GLN A 307 10.23 -8.78 1.46
N VAL A 308 11.56 -8.83 1.58
CA VAL A 308 12.48 -7.82 1.01
C VAL A 308 12.40 -7.82 -0.51
N ALA A 309 12.40 -9.00 -1.14
CA ALA A 309 12.23 -9.13 -2.59
C ALA A 309 10.86 -8.58 -3.05
N ALA A 310 9.77 -8.92 -2.35
CA ALA A 310 8.44 -8.39 -2.64
C ALA A 310 8.39 -6.85 -2.52
N ALA A 311 9.02 -6.28 -1.49
CA ALA A 311 9.12 -4.83 -1.31
C ALA A 311 9.92 -4.17 -2.45
N GLN A 312 11.02 -4.79 -2.89
CA GLN A 312 11.81 -4.31 -4.03
C GLN A 312 11.03 -4.36 -5.35
N ASP A 313 10.31 -5.44 -5.62
CA ASP A 313 9.47 -5.57 -6.82
C ASP A 313 8.39 -4.48 -6.87
N GLU A 314 7.75 -4.20 -5.73
CA GLU A 314 6.77 -3.11 -5.64
C GLU A 314 7.42 -1.73 -5.82
N ARG A 315 8.60 -1.49 -5.22
CA ARG A 315 9.39 -0.27 -5.43
C ARG A 315 9.75 -0.07 -6.89
N ASP A 316 10.25 -1.10 -7.56
CA ASP A 316 10.68 -1.06 -8.95
C ASP A 316 9.50 -0.81 -9.87
N ARG A 317 8.35 -1.44 -9.59
CA ARG A 317 7.11 -1.16 -10.30
C ARG A 317 6.70 0.31 -10.14
N VAL A 318 6.69 0.83 -8.92
CA VAL A 318 6.35 2.25 -8.69
C VAL A 318 7.35 3.17 -9.40
N SER A 319 8.65 2.89 -9.31
CA SER A 319 9.73 3.65 -9.95
C SER A 319 9.63 3.64 -11.48
N LEU A 320 9.32 2.49 -12.08
CA LEU A 320 9.15 2.35 -13.53
C LEU A 320 8.10 3.33 -14.05
N TRP A 321 6.94 3.35 -13.41
CA TRP A 321 5.80 4.16 -13.85
C TRP A 321 5.90 5.63 -13.48
N THR A 322 6.51 5.95 -12.33
CA THR A 322 6.55 7.32 -11.80
C THR A 322 7.82 8.08 -12.16
N ARG A 323 8.90 7.38 -12.51
CA ARG A 323 10.21 7.98 -12.76
C ARG A 323 10.82 7.56 -14.08
N VAL A 324 10.99 6.25 -14.33
CA VAL A 324 11.74 5.77 -15.51
C VAL A 324 11.01 6.08 -16.82
N LEU A 325 9.73 5.73 -16.94
CA LEU A 325 8.94 6.00 -18.15
C LEU A 325 8.79 7.51 -18.42
N PRO A 326 8.44 8.36 -17.43
CA PRO A 326 8.44 9.80 -17.64
C PRO A 326 9.76 10.38 -18.13
N ILE A 327 10.89 10.00 -17.54
CA ILE A 327 12.21 10.53 -17.93
C ILE A 327 12.56 10.08 -19.35
N THR A 328 12.37 8.80 -19.66
CA THR A 328 12.66 8.25 -20.99
C THR A 328 11.76 8.87 -22.06
N PHE A 329 10.46 9.01 -21.81
CA PHE A 329 9.53 9.65 -22.74
C PHE A 329 9.83 11.14 -22.90
N THR A 330 10.25 11.83 -21.84
CA THR A 330 10.67 13.23 -21.93
C THR A 330 11.92 13.38 -22.80
N ALA A 331 12.95 12.57 -22.56
CA ALA A 331 14.19 12.61 -23.32
C ALA A 331 13.95 12.28 -24.81
N LEU A 332 13.25 11.19 -25.11
CA LEU A 332 12.90 10.81 -26.48
C LEU A 332 11.97 11.84 -27.14
N GLY A 333 11.04 12.40 -26.38
CA GLY A 333 10.14 13.44 -26.86
C GLY A 333 10.89 14.70 -27.30
N LEU A 334 11.82 15.19 -26.46
CA LEU A 334 12.67 16.33 -26.79
C LEU A 334 13.59 16.04 -27.98
N LEU A 335 14.22 14.87 -28.03
CA LEU A 335 15.07 14.46 -29.15
C LEU A 335 14.27 14.40 -30.47
N ALA A 336 13.04 13.87 -30.43
CA ALA A 336 12.17 13.82 -31.60
C ALA A 336 11.71 15.21 -32.04
N LEU A 337 11.40 16.13 -31.11
CA LEU A 337 11.08 17.52 -31.43
C LEU A 337 12.26 18.26 -32.08
N VAL A 338 13.45 18.16 -31.48
CA VAL A 338 14.67 18.79 -32.02
C VAL A 338 15.01 18.19 -33.38
N GLY A 339 14.99 16.86 -33.51
CA GLY A 339 15.24 16.17 -34.78
C GLY A 339 14.22 16.57 -35.85
N GLY A 340 12.94 16.64 -35.51
CA GLY A 340 11.88 17.11 -36.40
C GLY A 340 12.07 18.56 -36.86
N ALA A 341 12.44 19.47 -35.94
CA ALA A 341 12.74 20.86 -36.26
C ALA A 341 13.96 20.99 -37.18
N VAL A 342 15.03 20.23 -36.91
CA VAL A 342 16.25 20.19 -37.74
C VAL A 342 15.92 19.67 -39.14
N VAL A 343 15.25 18.52 -39.27
CA VAL A 343 14.82 17.95 -40.57
C VAL A 343 13.90 18.92 -41.32
N GLY A 344 12.96 19.55 -40.61
CA GLY A 344 12.08 20.57 -41.17
C GLY A 344 12.84 21.78 -41.72
N SER A 345 13.87 22.24 -41.00
CA SER A 345 14.71 23.37 -41.44
C SER A 345 15.48 23.07 -42.73
N PHE A 346 15.93 21.82 -42.92
CA PHE A 346 16.58 21.39 -44.16
C PHE A 346 15.60 21.29 -45.33
N ALA A 347 14.34 20.90 -45.09
CA ALA A 347 13.30 20.89 -46.11
C ALA A 347 12.98 22.31 -46.63
N ILE A 348 12.95 23.32 -45.76
CA ILE A 348 12.74 24.73 -46.15
C ILE A 348 13.93 25.24 -46.98
N ARG A 349 15.18 24.92 -46.59
CA ARG A 349 16.38 25.31 -47.34
C ARG A 349 16.50 24.65 -48.72
N ALA A 350 16.05 23.40 -48.86
CA ALA A 350 16.02 22.70 -50.15
C ALA A 350 15.01 23.32 -51.13
N GLU A 351 13.94 23.96 -50.65
CA GLU A 351 13.02 24.71 -51.52
C GLU A 351 13.57 26.10 -51.89
N ALA A 352 14.21 26.79 -50.95
CA ALA A 352 14.84 28.10 -51.24
C ALA A 352 15.96 28.03 -52.29
N THR A 353 16.55 26.85 -52.51
CA THR A 353 17.57 26.60 -53.56
C THR A 353 16.97 26.13 -54.89
N LEU A 354 15.68 25.74 -54.91
CA LEU A 354 14.93 25.40 -56.14
C LEU A 354 14.16 26.61 -56.70
N ILE A 355 14.04 27.69 -55.94
CA ILE A 355 13.51 28.98 -56.40
C ILE A 355 14.72 29.82 -56.88
N ASP A 356 15.09 29.65 -58.15
CA ASP A 356 16.07 30.50 -58.83
C ASP A 356 15.53 31.93 -59.01
N PRO A 357 16.23 33.01 -58.61
CA PRO A 357 15.82 34.40 -58.87
C PRO A 357 16.05 34.86 -60.33
N GLY A 358 16.28 33.95 -61.26
CA GLY A 358 16.67 34.23 -62.66
C GLY A 358 15.56 34.40 -63.69
N LEU A 359 14.37 34.93 -63.35
CA LEU A 359 13.30 35.21 -64.34
C LEU A 359 12.70 36.61 -64.22
N ASP A 360 13.54 37.62 -63.95
CA ASP A 360 13.22 39.02 -64.20
C ASP A 360 14.23 39.56 -65.23
N THR A 361 14.00 39.32 -66.52
CA THR A 361 14.41 40.19 -67.64
C THR A 361 13.96 39.62 -69.00
N ALA A 362 13.49 40.53 -69.87
CA ALA A 362 13.29 40.41 -71.33
C ALA A 362 11.91 39.96 -71.87
N ASP A 363 11.00 40.95 -71.96
CA ASP A 363 10.45 41.53 -73.20
C ASP A 363 10.02 40.61 -74.39
N HIS A 364 8.75 40.71 -74.81
CA HIS A 364 8.32 41.31 -76.10
C HIS A 364 6.83 41.04 -76.42
N GLY A 365 6.11 42.10 -76.76
CA GLY A 365 4.71 42.08 -77.17
C GLY A 365 4.48 41.84 -78.67
N PHE A 366 3.27 41.37 -79.02
CA PHE A 366 2.64 41.27 -80.35
C PHE A 366 1.24 40.69 -80.04
N PHE A 367 0.10 41.38 -80.07
CA PHE A 367 -0.55 42.12 -81.15
C PHE A 367 -1.63 43.07 -80.60
N ASN A 368 -1.85 44.16 -81.31
CA ASN A 368 -2.91 45.17 -81.14
C ASN A 368 -3.88 45.08 -82.32
N THR A 369 -5.21 45.20 -82.11
CA THR A 369 -6.07 46.25 -82.75
C THR A 369 -7.59 46.00 -82.62
N GLN A 370 -8.30 47.15 -82.64
CA GLN A 370 -9.75 47.44 -82.71
C GLN A 370 -10.42 47.65 -81.33
N GLY A 371 -10.85 48.85 -80.91
CA GLY A 371 -11.06 50.12 -81.59
C GLY A 371 -12.50 50.58 -81.40
N PHE A 372 -12.78 51.42 -80.39
CA PHE A 372 -13.94 52.31 -80.33
C PHE A 372 -13.66 53.46 -79.33
N GLN A 373 -13.54 54.70 -79.84
CA GLN A 373 -13.77 55.97 -79.11
C GLN A 373 -15.26 56.31 -79.24
N VAL A 374 -15.93 57.06 -78.35
CA VAL A 374 -15.82 58.49 -77.95
C VAL A 374 -16.88 58.76 -76.82
N PRO A 375 -17.12 59.97 -76.25
CA PRO A 375 -16.26 60.97 -75.58
C PRO A 375 -16.85 61.64 -74.29
N GLY A 376 -15.98 62.26 -73.48
CA GLY A 376 -16.17 63.62 -72.89
C GLY A 376 -17.08 63.86 -71.67
N ALA A 377 -16.51 64.38 -70.57
CA ALA A 377 -16.77 65.73 -70.03
C ALA A 377 -16.18 65.93 -68.62
N GLU A 378 -15.53 67.08 -68.42
CA GLU A 378 -14.91 67.60 -67.20
C GLU A 378 -15.92 67.97 -66.11
N ALA A 379 -15.52 67.91 -64.83
CA ALA A 379 -15.88 68.94 -63.83
C ALA A 379 -14.95 68.91 -62.60
N LYS A 380 -14.72 70.11 -62.07
CA LYS A 380 -13.65 70.54 -61.17
C LYS A 380 -13.95 70.33 -59.67
N THR A 381 -12.83 70.21 -58.94
CA THR A 381 -12.51 70.54 -57.53
C THR A 381 -13.51 71.33 -56.68
N GLU A 382 -13.63 70.94 -55.39
CA GLU A 382 -13.54 71.90 -54.28
C GLU A 382 -13.07 71.25 -52.97
N LYS A 383 -12.19 71.96 -52.25
CA LYS A 383 -11.64 71.65 -50.92
C LYS A 383 -12.23 72.66 -49.91
N LEU A 384 -12.21 72.28 -48.62
CA LEU A 384 -12.03 73.07 -47.37
C LEU A 384 -13.16 72.87 -46.34
N PRO A 385 -12.96 73.17 -45.03
CA PRO A 385 -11.75 73.08 -44.20
C PRO A 385 -11.99 72.41 -42.81
N ALA A 386 -10.91 72.25 -42.03
CA ALA A 386 -10.92 71.80 -40.64
C ALA A 386 -10.95 72.98 -39.64
N GLN A 387 -11.55 72.78 -38.45
CA GLN A 387 -11.18 73.50 -37.22
C GLN A 387 -11.56 72.73 -35.94
N ARG A 388 -10.93 73.13 -34.83
CA ARG A 388 -10.47 72.33 -33.67
C ARG A 388 -11.17 72.84 -32.36
N PRO A 389 -10.71 72.55 -31.11
CA PRO A 389 -11.50 71.98 -30.01
C PRO A 389 -11.71 72.93 -28.80
N SER A 390 -12.60 72.56 -27.87
CA SER A 390 -12.65 72.95 -26.44
C SER A 390 -13.99 72.45 -25.88
N ASP A 391 -14.26 72.22 -24.61
CA ASP A 391 -13.53 71.97 -23.36
C ASP A 391 -14.61 71.36 -22.43
N LEU A 392 -14.18 70.58 -21.43
CA LEU A 392 -14.92 70.08 -20.25
C LEU A 392 -15.61 71.23 -19.44
N PRO A 393 -16.37 71.05 -18.31
CA PRO A 393 -16.40 69.94 -17.33
C PRO A 393 -17.84 69.74 -16.68
N PRO A 394 -18.03 69.38 -15.38
CA PRO A 394 -17.98 68.03 -14.80
C PRO A 394 -19.20 67.67 -13.90
N ASP A 395 -19.04 66.58 -13.14
CA ASP A 395 -19.69 66.20 -11.86
C ASP A 395 -21.07 65.54 -11.87
N ARG A 396 -21.11 64.23 -11.58
CA ARG A 396 -21.24 63.70 -10.21
C ARG A 396 -21.18 62.18 -10.15
#